data_AF-A0A2D9MKT9-F1
#
_entry.id   AF-A0A2D9MKT9-F1
#
_cell.length_a   1.000
_cell.length_b   1.000
_cell.length_c   1.000
_cell.angle_alpha   90.00
_cell.angle_beta   90.00
_cell.angle_gamma   90.00
#
_symmetry.space_group_name_H-M   'P 1'
#
loop_
_entity.id
_entity.type
_entity.pdbx_description
1 polymer ?
#
loop_
_entity_poly.entity_id
_entity_poly.type
_entity_poly.pdbx_seq_one_letter_code
_entity_poly.pdbx_strand_id
1 'polypeptide(L)' 'MRITRFYFGDSLKTDSIVKLHHELTHYVVKVLRLKTGNQIKLFNSNEGEFLGTIVSINKGDISVSVGQQVRAPSEDS' A
#
# COMPACT_ATOMS: atom_id res chain seq x y z
N MET A 1 -12.58 -11.96 -1.00
CA MET A 1 -11.57 -11.56 0.01
C MET A 1 -11.43 -10.05 -0.05
N ARG A 2 -11.60 -9.30 1.06
CA ARG A 2 -11.56 -7.83 1.05
C ARG A 2 -10.11 -7.37 1.17
N ILE A 3 -9.57 -6.72 0.14
CA ILE A 3 -8.24 -6.12 0.18
C ILE A 3 -8.35 -4.75 0.86
N THR A 4 -7.58 -4.54 1.92
CA THR A 4 -7.58 -3.27 2.65
C THR A 4 -6.87 -2.18 1.84
N ARG A 5 -7.48 -0.99 1.80
CA ARG A 5 -6.93 0.20 1.16
C ARG A 5 -6.21 1.07 2.20
N PHE A 6 -5.05 1.57 1.84
CA PHE A 6 -4.21 2.46 2.64
C PHE A 6 -3.91 3.72 1.85
N TYR A 7 -4.09 4.86 2.50
CA TYR A 7 -3.65 6.13 1.94
C TYR A 7 -2.13 6.20 1.97
N PHE A 8 -1.51 6.63 0.88
CA PHE A 8 -0.07 6.84 0.80
C PHE A 8 0.19 8.26 0.29
N GLY A 9 0.76 9.11 1.13
CA GLY A 9 0.89 10.55 0.82
C GLY A 9 1.96 10.89 -0.20
N ASP A 10 2.90 9.97 -0.46
CA ASP A 10 3.99 10.17 -1.41
C ASP A 10 3.64 9.60 -2.79
N SER A 11 4.55 9.79 -3.75
CA SER A 11 4.36 9.33 -5.12
C SER A 11 4.25 7.80 -5.20
N LEU A 12 3.20 7.33 -5.87
CA LEU A 12 2.98 5.92 -6.18
C LEU A 12 3.32 5.66 -7.65
N LYS A 13 4.24 4.73 -7.87
CA LYS A 13 4.65 4.30 -9.21
C LYS A 13 4.69 2.78 -9.32
N THR A 14 4.20 2.23 -10.41
CA THR A 14 4.36 0.82 -10.75
C THR A 14 5.84 0.43 -10.73
N ASP A 15 6.12 -0.81 -10.31
CA ASP A 15 7.48 -1.38 -10.21
C ASP A 15 8.38 -0.64 -9.21
N SER A 16 7.79 0.08 -8.26
CA SER A 16 8.52 0.68 -7.13
C SER A 16 8.30 -0.08 -5.83
N ILE A 17 9.17 0.17 -4.85
CA ILE A 17 8.98 -0.28 -3.47
C ILE A 17 8.75 0.96 -2.61
N VAL A 18 7.64 0.95 -1.89
CA VAL A 18 7.31 2.00 -0.91
C VAL A 18 7.36 1.45 0.50
N LYS A 19 7.64 2.32 1.46
CA LYS A 19 7.65 1.98 2.89
C LYS A 19 6.42 2.60 3.55
N LEU A 20 5.61 1.77 4.19
CA LEU A 20 4.54 2.26 5.05
C LEU A 20 5.12 2.73 6.38
N HIS A 21 4.60 3.85 6.87
CA HIS A 21 4.98 4.43 8.16
C HIS A 21 4.75 3.44 9.32
N HIS A 22 5.55 3.64 10.38
CA HIS A 22 5.50 2.84 11.59
C HIS A 22 4.12 2.71 12.24
N GLU A 23 3.30 3.76 12.18
CA GLU A 23 1.93 3.72 12.71
C GLU A 23 1.06 2.69 11.99
N LEU A 24 1.24 2.53 10.67
CA LEU A 24 0.53 1.52 9.88
C LEU A 24 1.03 0.11 10.17
N THR A 25 2.29 -0.05 10.56
CA THR A 25 2.88 -1.37 10.87
C THR A 25 2.09 -2.10 11.96
N HIS A 26 1.74 -1.39 13.04
CA HIS A 26 0.93 -1.99 14.11
C HIS A 26 -0.43 -2.44 13.59
N TYR A 27 -1.12 -1.58 12.84
CA TYR A 27 -2.45 -1.89 12.32
C TYR A 27 -2.42 -3.07 11.32
N VAL A 28 -1.49 -3.07 10.38
CA VAL A 28 -1.33 -4.11 9.34
C VAL A 28 -1.02 -5.47 9.96
N VAL A 29 -0.09 -5.54 10.91
CA VAL A 29 0.38 -6.81 11.49
C VAL A 29 -0.52 -7.27 12.64
N LYS A 30 -0.94 -6.37 13.54
CA LYS A 30 -1.66 -6.75 14.76
C LYS A 30 -3.16 -6.85 14.54
N VAL A 31 -3.76 -5.88 13.84
CA VAL A 31 -5.21 -5.81 13.64
C VAL A 31 -5.63 -6.64 12.44
N LEU A 32 -5.03 -6.37 11.27
CA LEU A 32 -5.38 -7.07 10.04
C LEU A 32 -4.70 -8.43 9.89
N ARG A 33 -3.62 -8.67 10.66
CA ARG A 33 -2.84 -9.92 10.64
C ARG A 33 -2.25 -10.25 9.26
N LEU A 34 -1.95 -9.21 8.48
CA LEU A 34 -1.33 -9.34 7.18
C LEU A 34 0.14 -9.72 7.33
N LYS A 35 0.63 -10.50 6.36
CA LYS A 35 1.99 -11.03 6.30
C LYS A 35 2.64 -10.67 4.96
N THR A 36 3.93 -10.94 4.86
CA THR A 36 4.61 -10.96 3.56
C THR A 36 3.87 -11.85 2.57
N GLY A 37 3.79 -11.40 1.32
CA GLY A 37 2.99 -12.02 0.25
C GLY A 37 1.51 -11.63 0.24
N ASN A 38 0.99 -10.94 1.26
CA ASN A 38 -0.39 -10.44 1.19
C ASN A 38 -0.50 -9.19 0.33
N GLN A 39 -1.63 -9.07 -0.34
CA GLN A 39 -1.96 -7.92 -1.18
C GLN A 39 -2.67 -6.85 -0.35
N ILE A 40 -2.36 -5.61 -0.65
CA ILE A 40 -3.01 -4.40 -0.13
C ILE A 40 -3.26 -3.43 -1.28
N LYS A 41 -4.14 -2.45 -1.09
CA LYS A 41 -4.28 -1.35 -2.04
C LYS A 41 -3.64 -0.09 -1.47
N LEU A 42 -2.83 0.57 -2.26
CA LEU A 42 -2.26 1.87 -1.96
C LEU A 42 -2.98 2.89 -2.81
N PHE A 43 -3.45 3.99 -2.22
CA PHE A 43 -4.10 5.04 -2.99
C PHE A 43 -3.64 6.42 -2.57
N ASN A 44 -3.65 7.32 -3.54
CA ASN A 44 -3.41 8.74 -3.33
C ASN A 44 -4.25 9.57 -4.32
N SER A 45 -4.34 10.87 -4.08
CA SER A 45 -5.17 11.76 -4.90
C SER A 45 -4.52 12.06 -6.26
N ASN A 46 -3.20 11.93 -6.36
CA ASN A 46 -2.42 12.37 -7.52
C ASN A 46 -2.24 11.28 -8.58
N GLU A 47 -1.90 10.07 -8.18
CA GLU A 47 -1.63 8.92 -9.06
C GLU A 47 -2.73 7.85 -8.99
N GLY A 48 -3.69 7.96 -8.08
CA GLY A 48 -4.84 7.05 -8.00
C GLY A 48 -4.59 5.84 -7.10
N GLU A 49 -5.14 4.67 -7.47
CA GLU A 49 -5.09 3.45 -6.66
C GLU A 49 -4.26 2.37 -7.34
N PHE A 50 -3.40 1.70 -6.57
CA PHE A 50 -2.48 0.67 -7.01
C PHE A 50 -2.61 -0.58 -6.15
N LEU A 51 -2.38 -1.75 -6.76
CA LEU A 51 -2.30 -3.01 -6.05
C LEU A 51 -0.86 -3.23 -5.57
N GLY A 52 -0.68 -3.27 -4.25
CA GLY A 52 0.60 -3.53 -3.61
C GLY A 52 0.71 -4.94 -3.04
N THR A 53 1.92 -5.49 -2.99
CA THR A 53 2.23 -6.74 -2.28
C THR A 53 3.25 -6.49 -1.19
N ILE A 54 2.97 -6.95 0.03
CA ILE A 54 3.90 -6.82 1.16
C ILE A 54 5.12 -7.72 0.89
N VAL A 55 6.29 -7.12 0.71
CA VAL A 55 7.54 -7.87 0.44
C VAL A 55 8.38 -8.06 1.70
N SER A 56 8.31 -7.15 2.67
CA SER A 56 8.99 -7.30 3.96
C SER A 56 8.24 -6.61 5.09
N ILE A 57 8.29 -7.20 6.28
CA ILE A 57 7.79 -6.61 7.52
C ILE A 57 8.96 -6.61 8.52
N ASN A 58 9.41 -5.43 8.92
CA ASN A 58 10.48 -5.26 9.90
C ASN A 58 9.91 -4.68 11.21
N LYS A 59 10.75 -4.61 12.26
CA LYS A 59 10.42 -3.89 13.51
C LYS A 59 10.39 -2.38 13.24
N GLY A 60 9.33 -1.94 12.58
CA GLY A 60 8.99 -0.54 12.41
C GLY A 60 8.46 -0.20 11.03
N ASP A 61 8.93 -0.87 9.98
CA ASP A 61 8.54 -0.53 8.61
C ASP A 61 7.98 -1.75 7.86
N ILE A 62 7.06 -1.48 6.94
CA ILE A 62 6.56 -2.45 5.98
C ILE A 62 6.92 -1.99 4.58
N SER A 63 7.64 -2.83 3.85
CA SER A 63 7.95 -2.58 2.43
C SER A 63 6.89 -3.24 1.56
N VAL A 64 6.37 -2.48 0.62
CA VAL A 64 5.31 -2.91 -0.29
C VAL A 64 5.79 -2.67 -1.72
N SER A 65 5.79 -3.72 -2.53
CA SER A 65 6.01 -3.61 -3.96
C SER A 65 4.72 -3.12 -4.61
N VAL A 66 4.79 -2.00 -5.31
CA VAL A 66 3.69 -1.38 -6.05
C VAL A 66 3.57 -2.07 -7.40
N GLY A 67 2.46 -2.78 -7.61
CA GLY A 67 2.13 -3.42 -8.87
C GLY A 67 1.22 -2.54 -9.73
N GLN A 68 0.30 -3.19 -10.43
CA GLN A 68 -0.59 -2.51 -11.38
C GLN A 68 -1.46 -1.42 -10.73
N GLN A 69 -1.66 -0.33 -11.47
CA GLN A 69 -2.68 0.67 -11.17
C GLN A 69 -4.06 0.03 -11.38
N VAL A 70 -4.90 0.10 -10.35
CA VAL A 70 -6.28 -0.43 -10.39
C VAL A 70 -7.32 0.66 -10.57
N ARG A 71 -6.95 1.93 -10.34
CA ARG A 71 -7.80 3.09 -10.59
C ARG A 71 -6.92 4.30 -10.92
N ALA A 72 -7.25 4.99 -12.01
CA ALA A 72 -6.64 6.29 -12.33
C ALA A 72 -7.01 7.33 -11.25
N PRO A 73 -6.20 8.38 -11.03
CA PRO A 73 -6.61 9.49 -10.17
C PRO A 73 -7.91 10.06 -10.70
N SER A 74 -8.86 10.34 -9.81
CA SER A 74 -10.09 11.02 -10.21
C SER A 74 -9.73 12.45 -10.60
N GLU A 75 -9.75 12.73 -11.90
CA GLU A 75 -9.83 14.10 -12.42
C GLU A 75 -11.23 14.64 -12.06
N ASP A 76 -11.39 15.17 -10.85
CA ASP A 76 -12.52 16.06 -10.57
C ASP A 76 -12.36 17.28 -11.49
N SER A 77 -13.05 17.22 -12.63
CA SER A 77 -13.16 18.27 -13.65
C SER A 77 -14.16 19.35 -13.23
#